data_AF-A0A1Y1Y6N3-F1
#
_entry.id   AF-A0A1Y1Y6N3-F1
#
_cell.length_a   1.000
_cell.length_b   1.000
_cell.length_c   1.000
_cell.angle_alpha   90.00
_cell.angle_beta   90.00
_cell.angle_gamma   90.00
#
_symmetry.space_group_name_H-M   'P 1'
#
loop_
_entity.id
_entity.type
_entity.pdbx_description
1 polymer ?
#
loop_
_entity_poly.entity_id
_entity_poly.type
_entity_poly.pdbx_seq_one_letter_code
_entity_poly.pdbx_strand_id
1 'polypeptide(L)' 'VGLAPADTEKGDNICVLFGCSVPVILRRREQKSPSYKLIGECFVDGFMDGKAMESGAK' A
#
# COMPACT_ATOMS: atom_id res chain seq x y z
N VAL A 1 -5.63 0.79 14.09
CA VAL A 1 -6.72 0.05 13.39
C VAL A 1 -6.66 0.38 11.90
N GLY A 2 -7.19 -0.45 11.00
CA GLY A 2 -7.17 -0.15 9.56
C GLY A 2 -8.41 -0.66 8.81
N LEU A 3 -8.69 -0.03 7.66
CA LEU A 3 -9.72 -0.41 6.69
C LEU A 3 -9.04 -0.73 5.36
N ALA A 4 -9.53 -1.76 4.68
CA ALA A 4 -8.98 -2.22 3.41
C ALA A 4 -10.12 -2.63 2.46
N PRO A 5 -9.90 -2.63 1.14
CA PRO A 5 -10.85 -3.13 0.16
C PRO A 5 -11.24 -4.60 0.43
N ALA A 6 -12.44 -4.99 0.01
CA ALA A 6 -12.94 -6.37 0.19
C ALA A 6 -12.04 -7.44 -0.46
N ASP A 7 -11.37 -7.07 -1.55
CA ASP A 7 -10.47 -7.96 -2.31
C ASP A 7 -9.08 -8.11 -1.69
N THR A 8 -8.84 -7.53 -0.49
CA THR A 8 -7.56 -7.60 0.20
C THR A 8 -7.31 -9.00 0.74
N GLU A 9 -6.11 -9.53 0.51
CA GLU A 9 -5.70 -10.86 0.95
C GLU A 9 -4.42 -10.82 1.78
N LYS A 10 -4.21 -11.87 2.58
CA LYS A 10 -2.98 -12.03 3.34
C LYS A 10 -1.79 -12.14 2.37
N GLY A 11 -0.80 -11.27 2.56
CA GLY A 11 0.39 -11.18 1.68
C GLY A 11 0.36 -9.98 0.74
N ASP A 12 -0.74 -9.23 0.68
CA ASP A 12 -0.76 -7.93 0.04
C ASP A 12 0.10 -6.89 0.79
N ASN A 13 0.65 -5.94 0.04
CA ASN A 13 1.53 -4.91 0.57
C ASN A 13 0.79 -3.59 0.67
N ILE A 14 0.94 -2.90 1.79
CA ILE A 14 0.49 -1.52 1.96
C ILE A 14 1.63 -0.60 1.52
N CYS A 15 1.36 0.29 0.58
CA CYS A 15 2.35 1.21 0.03
C CYS A 15 1.78 2.61 -0.10
N VAL A 16 2.57 3.64 0.19
CA VAL A 16 2.26 5.02 -0.16
C VAL A 16 3.00 5.32 -1.46
N LEU A 17 2.27 5.50 -2.56
CA LEU A 17 2.87 5.87 -3.83
C LEU A 17 3.28 7.34 -3.79
N PHE A 18 4.43 7.66 -4.39
CA PHE A 18 4.89 9.05 -4.47
C PHE A 18 3.85 9.90 -5.22
N GLY A 19 3.39 10.98 -4.57
CA GLY A 19 2.33 11.85 -5.08
C GLY A 19 0.90 11.44 -4.72
N CYS A 20 0.70 10.27 -4.09
CA CYS A 20 -0.61 9.90 -3.52
C CYS A 20 -0.71 10.42 -2.07
N SER A 21 -1.88 10.91 -1.70
CA SER A 21 -2.19 11.40 -0.35
C SER A 21 -2.61 10.29 0.62
N VAL A 22 -2.90 9.09 0.11
CA VAL A 22 -3.42 7.95 0.87
C VAL A 22 -2.61 6.68 0.58
N PRO A 23 -2.49 5.76 1.55
CA PRO A 23 -1.89 4.46 1.29
C PRO A 23 -2.81 3.61 0.40
N VAL A 24 -2.18 2.75 -0.39
CA VAL A 24 -2.83 1.81 -1.28
C VAL A 24 -2.34 0.39 -1.02
N ILE A 25 -3.15 -0.58 -1.42
CA ILE A 25 -2.81 -1.99 -1.35
C ILE A 25 -2.35 -2.48 -2.72
N LEU A 26 -1.16 -3.08 -2.75
CA LEU A 26 -0.50 -3.64 -3.93
C LEU A 26 -0.28 -5.15 -3.74
N ARG A 27 -0.77 -5.94 -4.71
CA ARG A 27 -0.51 -7.38 -4.78
C ARG A 27 0.58 -7.67 -5.81
N ARG A 28 1.64 -8.36 -5.40
CA ARG A 28 2.69 -8.79 -6.34
C ARG A 28 2.11 -9.81 -7.33
N ARG A 29 2.41 -9.64 -8.61
CA ARG A 29 2.10 -10.65 -9.63
C ARG A 29 3.30 -11.59 -9.79
N GLU A 30 3.03 -12.88 -9.86
CA GLU A 30 4.05 -13.88 -10.20
C GLU A 30 4.24 -13.92 -11.73
N GLN A 31 5.01 -12.96 -12.23
CA GLN A 31 5.39 -12.87 -13.64
C GLN A 31 6.91 -12.77 -13.78
N LYS A 32 7.42 -13.04 -14.99
CA LYS A 32 8.86 -12.90 -15.30
C LYS A 32 9.39 -11.48 -15.04
N SER A 33 8.53 -10.47 -15.14
CA SER A 33 8.85 -9.07 -14.84
C SER A 33 8.16 -8.64 -13.53
N PRO A 34 8.84 -7.86 -12.68
CA PRO A 34 8.25 -7.37 -11.44
C PRO A 34 7.08 -6.45 -11.76
N SER A 35 5.88 -6.86 -11.38
CA SER A 35 4.66 -6.05 -11.51
C SER A 35 3.75 -6.24 -10.31
N TYR A 36 2.94 -5.22 -10.06
CA TYR A 36 2.00 -5.17 -8.95
C TYR A 36 0.61 -4.84 -9.48
N LYS A 37 -0.41 -5.48 -8.90
CA LYS A 37 -1.81 -5.13 -9.09
C LYS A 37 -2.21 -4.14 -7.99
N LEU A 38 -2.78 -3.00 -8.38
CA LEU A 38 -3.49 -2.13 -7.44
C LEU A 38 -4.79 -2.81 -7.03
N ILE A 39 -4.94 -3.08 -5.73
CA ILE A 39 -6.16 -3.64 -5.14
C ILE A 39 -7.13 -2.50 -4.78
N GLY A 40 -6.60 -1.42 -4.21
CA GLY A 40 -7.37 -0.22 -3.90
C GLY A 40 -6.73 0.62 -2.80
N GLU A 41 -7.40 1.70 -2.43
CA GLU A 41 -7.01 2.57 -1.32
C GLU A 41 -7.30 1.90 0.03
N CYS A 42 -6.47 2.19 1.03
CA CYS A 42 -6.72 1.73 2.40
C CYS A 42 -6.56 2.87 3.40
N PHE A 43 -7.08 2.64 4.61
CA PHE A 43 -6.88 3.53 5.75
C PHE A 43 -6.12 2.78 6.82
N VAL A 44 -5.02 3.37 7.30
CA VAL A 44 -4.26 2.83 8.42
C VAL A 44 -4.04 3.96 9.40
N ASP A 45 -4.68 3.82 10.56
CA ASP A 45 -4.57 4.74 11.68
C ASP A 45 -3.09 4.86 12.12
N GLY A 46 -2.57 6.09 12.19
CA GLY A 46 -1.17 6.41 12.48
C GLY A 46 -0.19 6.33 11.29
N PHE A 47 -0.63 5.82 10.12
CA PHE A 47 0.17 5.84 8.87
C PHE A 47 -0.08 7.11 8.04
N MET A 48 -1.27 7.70 8.20
CA MET A 48 -1.68 8.94 7.53
C MET A 48 -1.12 10.23 8.16
N ASP A 49 -0.43 10.14 9.30
CA ASP A 49 0.28 11.27 9.93
C ASP A 49 1.62 11.61 9.25
N GLY A 50 1.86 11.10 8.03
CA GLY A 50 3.10 11.34 7.28
C GLY A 50 4.31 10.51 7.72
N LYS A 51 4.21 9.74 8.81
CA LYS A 51 5.31 8.88 9.34
C LYS A 51 5.80 7.82 8.36
N ALA A 52 4.96 7.39 7.41
CA ALA A 52 5.35 6.44 6.38
C ALA A 52 6.47 6.99 5.46
N MET A 53 6.45 8.29 5.18
CA MET A 53 7.40 8.96 4.27
C MET A 53 8.78 9.17 4.91
N GLU A 54 8.87 9.21 6.25
CA GLU A 54 10.14 9.34 6.97
C GLU A 54 10.99 8.06 6.87
N SER A 55 10.37 6.90 6.63
CA SER A 55 11.05 5.59 6.58
C SER A 55 11.56 5.18 5.19
N GLY A 56 11.11 5.85 4.13
CA GLY A 56 11.47 5.55 2.73
C GLY A 56 12.58 6.42 2.15
N ALA A 57 13.01 7.46 2.87
CA ALA A 57 14.14 8.30 2.49
C ALA A 57 15.45 7.69 2.99
N LYS A 58 15.99 6.71 2.26
CA LYS A 58 17.38 6.32 2.38
C LYS A 58 18.00 6.09 1.02
#